data_AF-A0A836G257-F1
#
_entry.id   AF-A0A836G257-F1
#
_cell.length_a   1.000
_cell.length_b   1.000
_cell.length_c   1.000
_cell.angle_alpha   90.00
_cell.angle_beta   90.00
_cell.angle_gamma   90.00
#
_symmetry.space_group_name_H-M   'P 1'
#
loop_
_entity.id
_entity.type
_entity.pdbx_description
1 polymer ?
#
loop_
_entity_poly.entity_id
_entity_poly.type
_entity_poly.pdbx_seq_one_letter_code
_entity_poly.pdbx_strand_id
1 'polypeptide(L)'
;MSFTLKEKKGDIIATAIHDFTDRQAYVEQRGHHFFITKTFDEVDAREYQGLYVCGGSAPEYIPLNQKVLELTRYFFDKNLPVAAISHGIQVLIAAGITKSRTMTCYPAVSPDLKIAGGEYKEVLHTEAVTDGNLITSPAWLGHQALLSGFYKLLGIKISM
;
A
#
# COMPACT_ATOMS: atom_id res chain seq x y z
N MET A 1 -17.22 11.69 13.83
CA MET A 1 -17.46 10.52 12.96
C MET A 1 -16.39 9.48 13.28
N SER A 2 -16.76 8.24 13.58
CA SER A 2 -15.79 7.14 13.79
C SER A 2 -15.66 6.35 12.49
N PHE A 3 -14.45 6.28 11.93
CA PHE A 3 -14.14 5.48 10.75
C PHE A 3 -13.80 4.05 11.18
N THR A 4 -14.84 3.29 11.55
CA THR A 4 -14.70 1.88 11.88
C THR A 4 -14.84 1.06 10.60
N LEU A 5 -13.79 0.32 10.24
CA LEU A 5 -13.85 -0.73 9.25
C LEU A 5 -14.72 -1.85 9.82
N LYS A 6 -15.78 -2.23 9.10
CA LYS A 6 -16.78 -3.22 9.54
C LYS A 6 -16.87 -4.41 8.60
N GLU A 7 -15.95 -4.50 7.66
CA GLU A 7 -15.90 -5.48 6.59
C GLU A 7 -15.69 -6.88 7.17
N LYS A 8 -16.63 -7.76 6.86
CA LYS A 8 -16.65 -9.16 7.28
C LYS A 8 -16.27 -10.05 6.12
N LYS A 9 -15.75 -11.23 6.44
CA LYS A 9 -15.54 -12.28 5.44
C LYS A 9 -16.85 -12.53 4.68
N GLY A 10 -16.78 -12.50 3.34
CA GLY A 10 -17.92 -12.67 2.44
C GLY A 10 -18.55 -11.35 1.97
N ASP A 11 -18.25 -10.22 2.62
CA ASP A 11 -18.70 -8.91 2.14
C ASP A 11 -18.08 -8.59 0.78
N ILE A 12 -18.81 -7.83 -0.02
CA ILE A 12 -18.38 -7.37 -1.34
C ILE A 12 -18.11 -5.87 -1.27
N ILE A 13 -16.90 -5.49 -1.65
CA ILE A 13 -16.53 -4.08 -1.85
C ILE A 13 -16.36 -3.78 -3.34
N ALA A 14 -16.61 -2.54 -3.74
CA ALA A 14 -16.24 -2.09 -5.07
C ALA A 14 -14.78 -1.62 -5.05
N THR A 15 -14.00 -2.02 -6.05
CA THR A 15 -12.66 -1.46 -6.28
C THR A 15 -12.77 -0.15 -7.06
N ALA A 16 -11.68 0.61 -7.13
CA ALA A 16 -11.57 1.83 -7.91
C ALA A 16 -10.63 1.59 -9.10
N ILE A 17 -10.99 2.14 -10.27
CA ILE A 17 -10.12 2.21 -11.43
C ILE A 17 -9.70 3.66 -11.60
N HIS A 18 -8.39 3.91 -11.61
CA HIS A 18 -7.82 5.21 -11.94
C HIS A 18 -7.39 5.19 -13.40
N ASP A 19 -8.11 5.94 -14.23
CA ASP A 19 -7.86 6.04 -15.66
C ASP A 19 -7.36 7.44 -16.02
N PHE A 20 -6.35 7.50 -16.88
CA PHE A 20 -5.71 8.76 -17.28
C PHE A 20 -6.28 9.19 -18.62
N THR A 21 -7.24 10.11 -18.58
CA THR A 21 -7.87 10.71 -19.76
C THR A 21 -7.21 12.04 -20.12
N ASP A 22 -7.85 12.84 -20.97
CA ASP A 22 -7.49 14.22 -21.34
C ASP A 22 -7.56 15.25 -20.19
N ARG A 23 -7.67 14.81 -18.92
CA ARG A 23 -7.77 15.67 -17.74
C ARG A 23 -6.42 15.85 -17.06
N GLN A 24 -6.30 16.89 -16.22
CA GLN A 24 -5.07 17.19 -15.48
C GLN A 24 -4.75 16.14 -14.39
N ALA A 25 -5.75 15.36 -13.98
CA ALA A 25 -5.62 14.25 -13.05
C ALA A 25 -6.44 13.05 -13.58
N TYR A 26 -6.23 11.88 -12.98
CA TYR A 26 -7.00 10.68 -13.34
C TYR A 26 -8.51 10.86 -13.07
N VAL A 27 -9.31 10.11 -13.81
CA VAL A 27 -10.73 9.89 -13.51
C VAL A 27 -10.83 8.61 -12.69
N GLU A 28 -11.55 8.67 -11.57
CA GLU A 28 -11.92 7.48 -10.82
C GLU A 28 -13.24 6.91 -11.35
N GLN A 29 -13.22 5.64 -11.71
CA GLN A 29 -14.40 4.87 -12.11
C GLN A 29 -14.60 3.70 -11.15
N ARG A 30 -15.85 3.23 -11.05
CA ARG A 30 -16.16 2.03 -10.28
C ARG A 30 -15.51 0.82 -10.96
N GLY A 31 -14.67 0.12 -10.21
CA GLY A 31 -14.04 -1.13 -10.62
C GLY A 31 -14.89 -2.36 -10.29
N HIS A 32 -14.22 -3.52 -10.40
CA HIS A 32 -14.80 -4.81 -10.11
C HIS A 32 -15.20 -4.95 -8.64
N HIS A 33 -16.14 -5.85 -8.38
CA HIS A 33 -16.43 -6.34 -7.04
C HIS A 33 -15.28 -7.21 -6.54
N PHE A 34 -14.87 -6.99 -5.30
CA PHE A 34 -13.85 -7.78 -4.63
C PHE A 34 -14.43 -8.37 -3.35
N PHE A 35 -14.22 -9.67 -3.15
CA PHE A 35 -14.71 -10.38 -1.98
C PHE A 35 -13.72 -10.27 -0.83
N ILE A 36 -14.20 -9.85 0.34
CA ILE A 36 -13.42 -9.86 1.56
C ILE A 36 -13.25 -11.30 2.05
N THR A 37 -12.00 -11.71 2.25
CA THR A 37 -11.66 -13.12 2.58
C THR A 37 -11.44 -13.38 4.07
N LYS A 38 -11.18 -12.32 4.86
CA LYS A 38 -10.99 -12.37 6.32
C LYS A 38 -11.71 -11.17 6.95
N THR A 39 -12.45 -11.39 8.02
CA THR A 39 -13.08 -10.32 8.80
C THR A 39 -12.01 -9.45 9.43
N PHE A 40 -12.07 -8.13 9.24
CA PHE A 40 -10.99 -7.23 9.63
C PHE A 40 -10.69 -7.28 11.14
N ASP A 41 -11.73 -7.34 11.98
CA ASP A 41 -11.58 -7.42 13.44
C ASP A 41 -10.92 -8.72 13.92
N GLU A 42 -10.95 -9.77 13.11
CA GLU A 42 -10.33 -11.08 13.40
C GLU A 42 -8.92 -11.22 12.83
N VAL A 43 -8.41 -10.20 12.13
CA VAL A 43 -7.03 -10.20 11.62
C VAL A 43 -6.04 -10.18 12.78
N ASP A 44 -5.15 -11.18 12.78
CA ASP A 44 -3.97 -11.27 13.62
C ASP A 44 -2.72 -11.20 12.74
N ALA A 45 -1.88 -10.18 12.93
CA ALA A 45 -0.68 -9.97 12.11
C ALA A 45 0.32 -11.14 12.17
N ARG A 46 0.28 -11.95 13.23
CA ARG A 46 1.17 -13.12 13.41
C ARG A 46 0.88 -14.24 12.40
N GLU A 47 -0.30 -14.25 11.80
CA GLU A 47 -0.69 -15.22 10.76
C GLU A 47 -0.08 -14.90 9.39
N TYR A 48 0.55 -13.74 9.22
CA TYR A 48 0.99 -13.22 7.93
C TYR A 48 2.51 -13.03 7.88
N GLN A 49 3.11 -13.37 6.74
CA GLN A 49 4.55 -13.20 6.48
C GLN A 49 4.90 -11.86 5.83
N GLY A 50 3.91 -11.12 5.35
CA GLY A 50 4.12 -9.79 4.78
C GLY A 50 2.82 -9.01 4.62
N LEU A 51 2.96 -7.72 4.37
CA LEU A 51 1.86 -6.77 4.19
C LEU A 51 1.89 -6.19 2.78
N TYR A 52 0.75 -6.15 2.10
CA TYR A 52 0.59 -5.46 0.82
C TYR A 52 -0.46 -4.37 0.94
N VAL A 53 -0.06 -3.12 0.76
CA VAL A 53 -0.94 -1.94 0.87
C VAL A 53 -1.27 -1.43 -0.53
N CYS A 54 -2.52 -1.66 -0.94
CA CYS A 54 -3.03 -1.20 -2.22
C CYS A 54 -3.18 0.33 -2.27
N GLY A 55 -3.13 0.87 -3.50
CA GLY A 55 -3.49 2.27 -3.78
C GLY A 55 -5.00 2.47 -3.92
N GLY A 56 -5.41 3.38 -4.80
CA GLY A 56 -6.81 3.76 -4.99
C GLY A 56 -7.24 4.86 -4.01
N SER A 57 -8.55 5.00 -3.80
CA SER A 57 -9.14 5.94 -2.83
C SER A 57 -9.19 5.38 -1.39
N ALA A 58 -8.98 4.08 -1.20
CA ALA A 58 -8.99 3.47 0.14
C ALA A 58 -7.96 4.08 1.12
N PRO A 59 -6.70 4.35 0.71
CA PRO A 59 -5.71 5.02 1.55
C PRO A 59 -6.08 6.40 2.08
N GLU A 60 -7.14 7.04 1.56
CA GLU A 60 -7.67 8.30 2.10
C GLU A 60 -8.37 8.09 3.46
N TYR A 61 -9.08 6.95 3.65
CA TYR A 61 -9.92 6.73 4.83
C TYR A 61 -9.46 5.58 5.72
N ILE A 62 -8.80 4.53 5.20
CA ILE A 62 -8.35 3.40 6.03
C ILE A 62 -7.32 3.78 7.11
N PRO A 63 -6.41 4.76 6.92
CA PRO A 63 -5.46 5.13 7.98
C PRO A 63 -6.13 5.80 9.19
N LEU A 64 -7.40 6.22 9.07
CA LEU A 64 -8.17 6.76 10.19
C LEU A 64 -8.53 5.68 11.22
N ASN A 65 -8.38 4.40 10.86
CA ASN A 65 -8.59 3.27 11.76
C ASN A 65 -7.28 2.88 12.47
N GLN A 66 -7.27 2.95 13.81
CA GLN A 66 -6.05 2.65 14.60
C GLN A 66 -5.53 1.22 14.41
N LYS A 67 -6.42 0.24 14.22
CA LYS A 67 -5.99 -1.15 13.98
C LYS A 67 -5.19 -1.26 12.69
N VAL A 68 -5.52 -0.49 11.64
CA VAL A 68 -4.71 -0.45 10.40
C VAL A 68 -3.30 0.03 10.71
N LEU A 69 -3.16 1.13 11.47
CA LEU A 69 -1.85 1.69 11.82
C LEU A 69 -1.03 0.77 12.73
N GLU A 70 -1.69 0.08 13.68
CA GLU A 70 -1.07 -0.94 14.54
C GLU A 70 -0.58 -2.14 13.74
N LEU A 71 -1.42 -2.68 12.85
CA LEU A 71 -1.03 -3.77 11.95
C LEU A 71 0.15 -3.33 11.07
N THR A 72 0.10 -2.14 10.46
CA THR A 72 1.22 -1.61 9.66
C THR A 72 2.50 -1.55 10.48
N ARG A 73 2.48 -0.90 11.65
CA ARG A 73 3.67 -0.79 12.54
C ARG A 73 4.23 -2.15 12.92
N TYR A 74 3.38 -3.15 13.21
CA TYR A 74 3.83 -4.51 13.52
C TYR A 74 4.77 -5.09 12.46
N PHE A 75 4.47 -4.93 11.16
CA PHE A 75 5.34 -5.46 10.11
C PHE A 75 6.70 -4.76 10.08
N PHE A 76 6.77 -3.46 10.40
CA PHE A 76 8.04 -2.73 10.49
C PHE A 76 8.82 -3.09 11.76
N ASP A 77 8.16 -3.18 12.91
CA ASP A 77 8.77 -3.54 14.18
C ASP A 77 9.36 -4.96 14.15
N LYS A 78 8.73 -5.86 13.38
CA LYS A 78 9.22 -7.23 13.15
C LYS A 78 10.15 -7.38 11.95
N ASN A 79 10.45 -6.28 11.25
CA ASN A 79 11.25 -6.28 10.02
C ASN A 79 10.74 -7.29 8.98
N LEU A 80 9.41 -7.43 8.88
CA LEU A 80 8.73 -8.30 7.93
C LEU A 80 8.53 -7.56 6.59
N PRO A 81 8.50 -8.28 5.46
CA PRO A 81 8.24 -7.71 4.14
C PRO A 81 6.98 -6.85 4.07
N VAL A 82 7.10 -5.65 3.50
CA VAL A 82 5.99 -4.74 3.20
C VAL A 82 6.09 -4.27 1.76
N ALA A 83 4.98 -4.34 1.02
CA ALA A 83 4.80 -3.71 -0.27
C ALA A 83 3.73 -2.62 -0.18
N ALA A 84 3.95 -1.45 -0.80
CA ALA A 84 2.92 -0.41 -0.93
C ALA A 84 2.95 0.22 -2.32
N ILE A 85 1.78 0.57 -2.86
CA ILE A 85 1.69 1.08 -4.23
C ILE A 85 0.85 2.35 -4.32
N SER A 86 1.27 3.30 -5.17
CA SER A 86 0.51 4.50 -5.51
C SER A 86 0.17 5.33 -4.25
N HIS A 87 -1.11 5.42 -3.90
CA HIS A 87 -1.61 6.13 -2.72
C HIS A 87 -1.48 5.31 -1.43
N GLY A 88 -1.19 4.01 -1.50
CA GLY A 88 -1.02 3.14 -0.32
C GLY A 88 0.05 3.64 0.65
N ILE A 89 0.99 4.46 0.16
CA ILE A 89 2.02 5.12 0.96
C ILE A 89 1.41 6.08 2.00
N GLN A 90 0.18 6.58 1.81
CA GLN A 90 -0.52 7.39 2.82
C GLN A 90 -0.75 6.62 4.12
N VAL A 91 -0.95 5.29 4.06
CA VAL A 91 -1.03 4.43 5.25
C VAL A 91 0.30 4.43 6.00
N LEU A 92 1.41 4.37 5.26
CA LEU A 92 2.76 4.37 5.82
C LEU A 92 3.10 5.72 6.47
N ILE A 93 2.72 6.81 5.81
CA ILE A 93 2.84 8.18 6.34
C ILE A 93 2.07 8.29 7.67
N ALA A 94 0.79 7.90 7.67
CA ALA A 94 -0.05 7.95 8.86
C ALA A 94 0.43 7.03 10.00
N ALA A 95 1.06 5.90 9.67
CA ALA A 95 1.67 5.00 10.65
C ALA A 95 2.99 5.53 11.24
N GLY A 96 3.54 6.63 10.71
CA GLY A 96 4.75 7.28 11.21
C GLY A 96 6.05 6.53 10.90
N ILE A 97 6.05 5.68 9.88
CA ILE A 97 7.18 4.78 9.57
C ILE A 97 8.12 5.30 8.47
N THR A 98 7.82 6.48 7.90
CA THR A 98 8.49 7.00 6.70
C THR A 98 9.83 7.64 6.98
N LYS A 99 10.12 8.01 8.24
CA LYS A 99 11.32 8.75 8.60
C LYS A 99 12.59 7.98 8.21
N SER A 100 13.48 8.65 7.48
CA SER A 100 14.76 8.06 7.02
C SER A 100 14.61 6.81 6.15
N ARG A 101 13.46 6.64 5.48
CA ARG A 101 13.22 5.58 4.51
C ARG A 101 13.18 6.16 3.10
N THR A 102 13.78 5.47 2.14
CA THR A 102 13.69 5.82 0.72
C THR A 102 12.52 5.07 0.08
N MET A 103 11.57 5.80 -0.50
CA MET A 103 10.41 5.19 -1.16
C MET A 103 9.90 6.02 -2.34
N THR A 104 9.17 5.37 -3.24
CA THR A 104 8.41 6.03 -4.30
C THR A 104 6.91 5.92 -4.00
N CYS A 105 6.10 6.77 -4.62
CA CYS A 105 4.66 6.82 -4.42
C CYS A 105 3.98 7.48 -5.63
N TYR A 106 2.65 7.52 -5.64
CA TYR A 106 1.97 8.35 -6.64
C TYR A 106 2.44 9.81 -6.49
N PRO A 107 2.78 10.54 -7.58
CA PRO A 107 3.46 11.83 -7.48
C PRO A 107 2.79 12.85 -6.56
N ALA A 108 1.46 12.87 -6.51
CA ALA A 108 0.69 13.78 -5.65
C ALA A 108 0.86 13.50 -4.13
N VAL A 109 1.32 12.31 -3.75
CA VAL A 109 1.61 11.92 -2.35
C VAL A 109 3.03 12.31 -1.94
N SER A 110 3.91 12.62 -2.90
CA SER A 110 5.31 12.94 -2.62
C SER A 110 5.54 14.14 -1.68
N PRO A 111 4.71 15.22 -1.69
CA PRO A 111 4.86 16.30 -0.71
C PRO A 111 4.62 15.83 0.72
N ASP A 112 3.55 15.05 0.95
CA ASP A 112 3.22 14.52 2.28
C ASP A 112 4.30 13.56 2.79
N LEU A 113 4.83 12.72 1.91
CA LEU A 113 5.95 11.83 2.23
C LEU A 113 7.17 12.62 2.70
N LYS A 114 7.54 13.70 2.00
CA LYS A 114 8.68 14.56 2.36
C LYS A 114 8.42 15.27 3.70
N ILE A 115 7.21 15.78 3.92
CA ILE A 115 6.81 16.40 5.19
C ILE A 115 6.93 15.40 6.36
N ALA A 116 6.57 14.13 6.12
CA ALA A 116 6.69 13.05 7.08
C ALA A 116 8.13 12.50 7.23
N GLY A 117 9.14 13.18 6.66
CA GLY A 117 10.56 12.85 6.81
C GLY A 117 11.04 11.66 5.98
N GLY A 118 10.25 11.21 4.99
CA GLY A 118 10.66 10.19 4.03
C GLY A 118 11.42 10.77 2.85
N GLU A 119 12.31 9.97 2.29
CA GLU A 119 13.07 10.31 1.09
C GLU A 119 12.30 9.84 -0.14
N TYR A 120 11.69 10.79 -0.85
CA TYR A 120 11.00 10.49 -2.10
C TYR A 120 12.01 10.21 -3.22
N LYS A 121 11.94 9.00 -3.79
CA LYS A 121 12.68 8.61 -4.97
C LYS A 121 11.76 8.60 -6.19
N GLU A 122 12.02 9.50 -7.12
CA GLU A 122 11.37 9.54 -8.42
C GLU A 122 11.91 8.42 -9.31
N VAL A 123 11.00 7.62 -9.88
CA VAL A 123 11.28 6.48 -10.78
C VAL A 123 10.18 6.42 -11.84
N LEU A 124 10.40 5.63 -12.89
CA LEU A 124 9.37 5.43 -13.92
C LEU A 124 8.14 4.72 -13.32
N HIS A 125 6.98 4.92 -13.94
CA HIS A 125 5.72 4.31 -13.49
C HIS A 125 5.72 2.77 -13.52
N THR A 126 6.67 2.17 -14.25
CA THR A 126 6.89 0.73 -14.38
C THR A 126 7.89 0.16 -13.36
N GLU A 127 8.51 1.02 -12.54
CA GLU A 127 9.59 0.64 -11.63
C GLU A 127 9.11 0.50 -10.17
N ALA A 128 10.01 -0.02 -9.33
CA ALA A 128 9.82 -0.14 -7.89
C ALA A 128 11.10 0.21 -7.14
N VAL A 129 10.96 0.72 -5.92
CA VAL A 129 12.05 1.10 -5.02
C VAL A 129 12.02 0.20 -3.80
N THR A 130 13.14 -0.45 -3.50
CA THR A 130 13.32 -1.28 -2.29
C THR A 130 14.23 -0.57 -1.30
N ASP A 131 13.83 -0.53 -0.03
CA ASP A 131 14.61 -0.06 1.11
C ASP A 131 14.40 -0.99 2.31
N GLY A 132 15.40 -1.82 2.61
CA GLY A 132 15.30 -2.84 3.65
C GLY A 132 14.16 -3.82 3.42
N ASN A 133 13.20 -3.85 4.35
CA ASN A 133 12.01 -4.71 4.29
C ASN A 133 10.83 -4.09 3.51
N LEU A 134 10.98 -2.88 2.97
CA LEU A 134 9.93 -2.16 2.24
C LEU A 134 10.21 -2.16 0.74
N ILE A 135 9.18 -2.41 -0.07
CA ILE A 135 9.18 -2.13 -1.51
C ILE A 135 7.98 -1.27 -1.90
N THR A 136 8.21 -0.28 -2.77
CA THR A 136 7.18 0.67 -3.21
C THR A 136 7.18 0.88 -4.71
N SER A 137 6.03 1.20 -5.29
CA SER A 137 5.88 1.52 -6.72
C SER A 137 4.86 2.64 -6.94
N PRO A 138 5.05 3.55 -7.91
CA PRO A 138 4.22 4.75 -8.03
C PRO A 138 2.83 4.49 -8.65
N ALA A 139 2.67 3.43 -9.44
CA ALA A 139 1.43 3.13 -10.16
C ALA A 139 1.32 1.64 -10.52
N TRP A 140 0.12 1.22 -10.92
CA TRP A 140 -0.19 -0.17 -11.31
C TRP A 140 0.65 -0.71 -12.47
N LEU A 141 1.24 0.17 -13.30
CA LEU A 141 2.20 -0.19 -14.35
C LEU A 141 3.48 -0.86 -13.79
N GLY A 142 3.82 -0.62 -12.53
CA GLY A 142 4.97 -1.21 -11.87
C GLY A 142 4.67 -2.50 -11.11
N HIS A 143 3.48 -3.11 -11.28
CA HIS A 143 3.11 -4.35 -10.58
C HIS A 143 4.13 -5.47 -10.77
N GLN A 144 4.71 -5.63 -11.96
CA GLN A 144 5.71 -6.67 -12.22
C GLN A 144 6.97 -6.45 -11.36
N ALA A 145 7.48 -5.22 -11.32
CA ALA A 145 8.65 -4.86 -10.51
C ALA A 145 8.35 -4.99 -9.01
N LEU A 146 7.19 -4.49 -8.58
CA LEU A 146 6.74 -4.53 -7.19
C LEU A 146 6.56 -5.96 -6.68
N LEU A 147 5.83 -6.81 -7.41
CA LEU A 147 5.58 -8.20 -7.02
C LEU A 147 6.88 -9.01 -7.06
N SER A 148 7.71 -8.83 -8.08
CA SER A 148 9.02 -9.51 -8.16
C SER A 148 9.91 -9.20 -6.95
N GLY A 149 10.00 -7.92 -6.56
CA GLY A 149 10.77 -7.54 -5.38
C GLY A 149 10.11 -7.98 -4.06
N PHE A 150 8.79 -7.90 -3.94
CA PHE A 150 8.08 -8.38 -2.76
C PHE A 150 8.25 -9.89 -2.54
N TYR A 151 8.19 -10.68 -3.60
CA TYR A 151 8.46 -12.13 -3.55
C TYR A 151 9.89 -12.43 -3.08
N LYS A 152 10.88 -11.65 -3.54
CA LYS A 152 12.25 -11.77 -3.03
C LYS A 152 12.34 -11.46 -1.53
N LEU A 153 11.66 -10.41 -1.06
CA LEU A 153 11.61 -10.07 0.36
C LEU A 153 10.95 -11.19 1.19
N LEU A 154 9.93 -11.86 0.64
CA LEU A 154 9.29 -13.04 1.23
C LEU A 154 10.15 -14.32 1.16
N GLY A 155 11.33 -14.27 0.55
CA GLY A 155 12.20 -15.44 0.37
C GLY A 155 11.71 -16.44 -0.69
N ILE A 156 10.75 -16.05 -1.52
CA ILE A 156 10.21 -16.88 -2.59
C ILE A 156 11.23 -16.95 -3.73
N LYS A 157 11.56 -18.17 -4.16
CA LYS A 157 12.43 -18.44 -5.31
C LYS A 157 11.60 -18.99 -6.46
N ILE A 158 11.73 -18.36 -7.63
CA ILE A 158 11.11 -18.81 -8.88
C ILE A 158 12.23 -19.34 -9.77
N SER A 159 12.17 -20.63 -10.10
CA SER A 159 13.09 -21.28 -11.04
C SER A 159 12.31 -21.81 -12.24
N MET A 160 12.97 -21.88 -13.39
CA MET A 160 12.45 -22.50 -14.61
C MET A 160 12.78 -23.99 -14.66
#